data_AF-A0AAN7QJB6-F1
#
_entry.id   AF-A0AAN7QJB6-F1
#
_cell.length_a   1.000
_cell.length_b   1.000
_cell.length_c   1.000
_cell.angle_alpha   90.00
_cell.angle_beta   90.00
_cell.angle_gamma   90.00
#
_symmetry.space_group_name_H-M   'P 1'
#
loop_
_entity.id
_entity.type
_entity.pdbx_description
1 polymer ?
#
loop_
_entity_poly.entity_id
_entity_poly.type
_entity_poly.pdbx_seq_one_letter_code
_entity_poly.pdbx_strand_id
1 'polypeptide(L)'
;MSGCDTTSGVYNQGKLKAITILQKDPDLRSIVKVFNQPLASQEDIGAAGEKVLMNLYGYTKSTCLNKVRYFRYNNITSKQQVNKLFDLASLPPTSAAAMQHSYRVYLQV
;
A
#
# COMPACT_ATOMS: atom_id res chain seq x y z
N MET A 1 8.09 -4.18 3.69
CA MET A 1 6.83 -3.62 3.14
C MET A 1 6.82 -3.39 1.63
N SER A 2 7.83 -2.76 1.01
CA SER A 2 7.84 -2.49 -0.45
C SER A 2 8.16 -3.71 -1.34
N GLY A 3 8.49 -4.85 -0.74
CA GLY A 3 8.79 -6.11 -1.43
C GLY A 3 10.22 -6.21 -2.01
N CYS A 4 10.59 -7.43 -2.39
CA CYS A 4 11.75 -7.73 -3.23
C CYS A 4 11.28 -7.97 -4.68
N ASP A 5 12.16 -7.71 -5.65
CA ASP A 5 11.83 -7.62 -7.08
C ASP A 5 11.27 -8.95 -7.66
N THR A 6 11.43 -10.07 -6.96
CA THR A 6 11.04 -11.41 -7.41
C THR A 6 9.78 -11.99 -6.77
N THR A 7 9.15 -11.40 -5.73
CA THR A 7 7.98 -12.09 -5.12
C THR A 7 6.95 -11.25 -4.36
N SER A 8 7.16 -9.94 -4.15
CA SER A 8 6.23 -9.17 -3.29
C SER A 8 6.19 -7.66 -3.54
N GLY A 9 6.83 -7.20 -4.63
CA GLY A 9 6.82 -5.79 -5.03
C GLY A 9 5.42 -5.36 -5.48
N VAL A 10 4.96 -4.21 -4.97
CA VAL A 10 3.70 -3.61 -5.41
C VAL A 10 3.94 -2.95 -6.77
N TYR A 11 3.11 -3.29 -7.76
CA TYR A 11 3.32 -2.87 -9.15
C TYR A 11 3.49 -1.35 -9.27
N ASN A 12 4.58 -0.96 -9.94
CA ASN A 12 4.96 0.43 -10.17
C ASN A 12 5.05 1.29 -8.88
N GLN A 13 5.34 0.67 -7.73
CA GLN A 13 5.64 1.35 -6.47
C GLN A 13 7.09 1.07 -6.04
N GLY A 14 8.02 1.78 -6.65
CA GLY A 14 9.45 1.58 -6.41
C GLY A 14 9.89 1.83 -4.96
N LYS A 15 10.98 1.16 -4.54
CA LYS A 15 11.55 1.24 -3.18
C LYS A 15 11.87 2.69 -2.76
N LEU A 16 12.41 3.50 -3.67
CA LEU A 16 12.70 4.93 -3.43
C LEU A 16 11.45 5.74 -3.05
N LYS A 17 10.30 5.41 -3.63
CA LYS A 17 9.03 6.06 -3.32
C LYS A 17 8.61 5.73 -1.89
N ALA A 18 8.72 4.46 -1.48
CA ALA A 18 8.42 4.02 -0.12
C ALA A 18 9.32 4.72 0.92
N ILE A 19 10.62 4.86 0.64
CA ILE A 19 11.54 5.60 1.53
C ILE A 19 11.14 7.09 1.60
N THR A 20 10.86 7.71 0.45
CA THR A 20 10.46 9.12 0.39
C THR A 20 9.20 9.41 1.21
N ILE A 21 8.16 8.56 1.13
CA ILE A 21 6.93 8.80 1.91
C ILE A 21 7.18 8.64 3.42
N LEU A 22 8.01 7.68 3.84
CA LEU A 22 8.36 7.49 5.24
C LEU A 22 9.18 8.69 5.76
N GLN A 23 10.15 9.17 4.99
CA GLN A 23 10.93 10.34 5.41
C GLN A 23 10.07 11.60 5.59
N LYS A 24 9.07 11.79 4.72
CA LYS A 24 8.18 12.97 4.74
C LYS A 24 7.12 12.92 5.85
N ASP A 25 6.68 11.74 6.26
CA ASP A 25 5.56 11.56 7.19
C ASP A 25 6.06 10.92 8.51
N PRO A 26 6.21 11.72 9.60
CA PRO A 26 6.55 11.21 10.93
C PRO A 26 5.55 10.20 11.48
N ASP A 27 4.26 10.37 11.19
CA ASP A 27 3.21 9.47 11.66
C ASP A 27 3.30 8.13 10.91
N LEU A 28 3.61 8.17 9.61
CA LEU A 28 3.83 6.93 8.86
C LEU A 28 5.06 6.18 9.36
N ARG A 29 6.11 6.90 9.80
CA ARG A 29 7.28 6.30 10.44
C ARG A 29 6.95 5.67 11.78
N SER A 30 6.08 6.27 12.60
CA SER A 30 5.68 5.66 13.87
C SER A 30 4.86 4.38 13.61
N ILE A 31 3.95 4.42 12.63
CA ILE A 31 3.11 3.28 12.23
C ILE A 31 3.97 2.11 11.72
N VAL A 32 4.98 2.35 10.88
CA VAL A 32 5.78 1.25 10.31
C VAL A 32 6.64 0.52 11.36
N LYS A 33 6.84 1.10 12.55
CA LYS A 33 7.56 0.43 13.64
C LYS A 33 6.84 -0.81 14.16
N VAL A 34 5.52 -0.92 13.96
CA VAL A 34 4.75 -2.10 14.35
C VAL A 34 5.34 -3.39 13.76
N PHE A 35 5.94 -3.30 12.58
CA PHE A 35 6.54 -4.45 11.91
C PHE A 35 7.78 -5.02 12.63
N ASN A 36 8.33 -4.30 13.61
CA ASN A 36 9.47 -4.74 14.43
C ASN A 36 9.08 -4.97 15.90
N GLN A 37 7.79 -4.92 16.24
CA GLN A 37 7.32 -5.11 17.62
C GLN A 37 7.00 -6.59 17.85
N PRO A 38 7.69 -7.32 18.75
CA PRO A 38 7.59 -8.78 18.87
C PRO A 38 6.19 -9.34 19.21
N LEU A 39 5.26 -8.49 19.64
CA LEU A 39 3.91 -8.86 20.09
C LEU A 39 2.84 -7.98 19.45
N ALA A 40 3.10 -7.44 18.26
CA ALA A 40 2.08 -6.69 17.54
C ALA A 40 0.87 -7.57 17.22
N SER A 41 -0.34 -7.03 17.42
CA SER A 41 -1.57 -7.73 17.06
C SER A 41 -1.71 -7.85 15.55
N GLN A 42 -2.48 -8.85 15.08
CA GLN A 42 -2.77 -8.96 13.64
C GLN A 42 -3.50 -7.72 13.14
N GLU A 43 -4.41 -7.16 13.94
CA GLU A 43 -5.15 -5.95 13.64
C GLU A 43 -4.21 -4.76 13.43
N ASP A 44 -3.23 -4.57 14.31
CA ASP A 44 -2.26 -3.47 14.21
C ASP A 44 -1.35 -3.63 12.98
N ILE A 45 -0.87 -4.84 12.71
CA ILE A 45 -0.03 -5.14 11.54
C ILE A 45 -0.81 -4.87 10.24
N GLY A 46 -2.06 -5.36 10.17
CA GLY A 46 -2.95 -5.16 9.03
C GLY A 46 -3.25 -3.68 8.80
N ALA A 47 -3.62 -2.96 9.85
CA ALA A 47 -3.93 -1.53 9.80
C ALA A 47 -2.71 -0.69 9.38
N ALA A 48 -1.54 -0.97 9.95
CA ALA A 48 -0.30 -0.29 9.58
C ALA A 48 0.07 -0.54 8.13
N GLY A 49 -0.02 -1.79 7.68
CA GLY A 49 0.27 -2.16 6.31
C GLY A 49 -0.67 -1.51 5.30
N GLU A 50 -1.97 -1.49 5.62
CA GLU A 50 -2.97 -0.79 4.82
C GLU A 50 -2.68 0.72 4.74
N LYS A 51 -2.34 1.36 5.87
CA LYS A 51 -2.01 2.79 5.91
C LYS A 51 -0.75 3.12 5.10
N VAL A 52 0.29 2.30 5.18
CA VAL A 52 1.52 2.45 4.37
C VAL A 52 1.20 2.34 2.88
N LEU A 53 0.40 1.36 2.48
CA LEU A 53 0.01 1.18 1.07
C LEU A 53 -0.87 2.33 0.58
N MET A 54 -1.84 2.81 1.36
CA MET A 54 -2.65 3.97 0.96
C MET A 54 -1.78 5.21 0.68
N ASN A 55 -0.79 5.49 1.56
CA ASN A 55 0.17 6.57 1.36
C ASN A 55 1.05 6.36 0.12
N LEU A 56 1.47 5.12 -0.13
CA LEU A 56 2.25 4.75 -1.32
C LEU A 56 1.49 5.06 -2.62
N TYR A 57 0.17 4.88 -2.63
CA TYR A 57 -0.69 5.24 -3.76
C TYR A 57 -1.09 6.72 -3.80
N GLY A 58 -0.70 7.53 -2.80
CA GLY A 58 -0.98 8.97 -2.72
C GLY A 58 -2.30 9.34 -2.03
N TYR A 59 -2.92 8.42 -1.28
CA TYR A 59 -4.23 8.61 -0.66
C TYR A 59 -4.11 8.66 0.86
N THR A 60 -3.70 9.80 1.41
CA THR A 60 -3.43 9.96 2.85
C THR A 60 -4.68 10.02 3.73
N LYS A 61 -5.80 10.51 3.16
CA LYS A 61 -7.09 10.75 3.84
C LYS A 61 -8.13 9.64 3.64
N SER A 62 -7.79 8.55 2.93
CA SER A 62 -8.73 7.44 2.73
C SER A 62 -8.86 6.58 3.98
N THR A 63 -10.02 5.93 4.14
CA THR A 63 -10.29 5.03 5.27
C THR A 63 -9.82 3.59 5.02
N CYS A 64 -9.80 3.14 3.76
CA CYS A 64 -9.34 1.79 3.40
C CYS A 64 -8.92 1.71 1.92
N LEU A 65 -8.14 0.68 1.57
CA LEU A 65 -7.63 0.45 0.21
C LEU A 65 -8.74 0.14 -0.80
N ASN A 66 -9.84 -0.49 -0.39
CA ASN A 66 -10.97 -0.73 -1.29
C ASN A 66 -11.56 0.59 -1.84
N LYS A 67 -11.68 1.63 -0.99
CA LYS A 67 -12.06 2.97 -1.45
C LYS A 67 -10.98 3.62 -2.32
N VAL A 68 -9.71 3.44 -1.97
CA VAL A 68 -8.59 3.92 -2.81
C VAL A 68 -8.64 3.29 -4.20
N ARG A 69 -8.91 1.99 -4.30
CA ARG A 69 -9.07 1.28 -5.58
C ARG A 69 -10.18 1.90 -6.42
N TYR A 70 -11.35 2.12 -5.81
CA TYR A 70 -12.49 2.75 -6.48
C TYR A 70 -12.16 4.17 -6.98
N PHE A 71 -11.60 5.02 -6.12
CA PHE A 71 -11.21 6.39 -6.51
C PHE A 71 -10.14 6.40 -7.60
N ARG A 72 -9.16 5.51 -7.51
CA ARG A 72 -8.09 5.41 -8.51
C ARG A 72 -8.62 4.93 -9.85
N TYR A 73 -9.50 3.93 -9.86
CA TYR A 73 -10.18 3.48 -11.06
C TYR A 73 -10.91 4.64 -11.73
N ASN A 74 -11.81 5.32 -11.02
CA ASN A 74 -12.56 6.46 -11.56
C ASN A 74 -11.67 7.60 -12.04
N ASN A 75 -10.60 7.92 -11.30
CA ASN A 75 -9.66 8.98 -11.67
C ASN A 75 -8.89 8.68 -12.96
N ILE A 76 -8.57 7.42 -13.21
CA ILE A 76 -7.86 7.01 -14.43
C ILE A 76 -8.85 6.92 -15.59
N THR A 77 -9.98 6.22 -15.41
CA THR A 77 -10.96 5.98 -16.48
C THR A 77 -11.61 7.27 -16.98
N SER A 78 -11.88 8.24 -16.09
CA SER A 78 -12.41 9.56 -16.49
C SER A 78 -11.46 10.39 -17.35
N LYS A 79 -10.15 10.11 -17.30
CA LYS A 79 -9.12 10.83 -18.07
C LYS A 79 -8.61 10.05 -19.27
N GLN A 80 -9.03 8.80 -19.40
CA GLN A 80 -8.51 7.86 -20.38
C GLN A 80 -9.32 7.95 -21.69
N GLN A 81 -8.63 7.85 -22.82
CA GLN A 81 -9.30 7.74 -24.13
C GLN A 81 -10.10 6.43 -24.19
N VAL A 82 -11.26 6.48 -24.83
CA VAL A 82 -12.23 5.37 -24.91
C VAL A 82 -11.61 4.07 -25.45
N ASN A 83 -10.62 4.17 -26.34
CA ASN A 83 -10.00 3.01 -26.99
C ASN A 83 -8.71 2.52 -26.31
N LYS A 84 -8.28 3.14 -25.20
CA LYS A 84 -7.09 2.71 -24.47
C LYS A 84 -7.46 1.63 -23.47
N LEU A 85 -6.66 0.56 -23.40
CA LEU A 85 -6.83 -0.50 -22.40
C LEU A 85 -6.46 0.03 -21.00
N PHE A 86 -7.30 -0.26 -20.00
CA PHE A 86 -7.03 0.07 -18.61
C PHE A 86 -6.06 -0.96 -17.99
N ASP A 87 -4.94 -0.50 -17.45
CA ASP A 87 -3.99 -1.35 -16.75
C ASP A 87 -4.50 -1.67 -15.33
N LEU A 88 -5.06 -2.87 -15.16
CA LEU A 88 -5.55 -3.35 -13.87
C LEU A 88 -4.45 -3.45 -12.79
N ALA A 89 -3.19 -3.72 -13.18
CA ALA A 89 -2.08 -3.81 -12.23
C ALA A 89 -1.74 -2.44 -11.60
N SER A 90 -2.14 -1.35 -12.25
CA SER A 90 -1.97 0.01 -11.75
C SER A 90 -2.84 0.35 -10.52
N LEU A 91 -3.83 -0.50 -10.19
CA LEU A 91 -4.67 -0.36 -9.01
C LEU A 91 -3.93 -0.79 -7.72
N PRO A 92 -4.31 -0.24 -6.56
CA PRO A 92 -3.87 -0.76 -5.28
C PRO A 92 -4.32 -2.21 -5.06
N PRO A 93 -3.62 -3.00 -4.22
CA PRO A 93 -4.16 -4.27 -3.72
C PRO A 93 -5.48 -4.04 -2.97
N THR A 94 -6.30 -5.08 -2.83
CA THR A 94 -7.48 -5.03 -1.95
C THR A 94 -7.04 -4.96 -0.49
N SER A 95 -7.92 -4.49 0.41
CA SER A 95 -7.63 -4.45 1.85
C SER A 95 -7.23 -5.83 2.38
N ALA A 96 -7.93 -6.89 1.96
CA ALA A 96 -7.60 -8.26 2.34
C ALA A 96 -6.21 -8.71 1.83
N ALA A 97 -5.88 -8.44 0.56
CA ALA A 97 -4.58 -8.80 0.02
C ALA A 97 -3.43 -8.01 0.70
N ALA A 98 -3.65 -6.74 0.98
CA ALA A 98 -2.71 -5.90 1.72
C ALA A 98 -2.46 -6.42 3.13
N MET A 99 -3.51 -6.84 3.83
CA MET A 99 -3.43 -7.41 5.16
C MET A 99 -2.59 -8.71 5.16
N GLN A 100 -2.89 -9.64 4.26
CA GLN A 100 -2.12 -10.89 4.13
C GLN A 100 -0.64 -10.63 3.77
N HIS A 101 -0.38 -9.67 2.87
CA HIS A 101 0.98 -9.23 2.57
C HIS A 101 1.69 -8.67 3.81
N SER A 102 0.98 -7.91 4.62
CA SER A 102 1.54 -7.31 5.85
C SER A 102 1.89 -8.37 6.89
N TYR A 103 1.05 -9.39 7.05
CA TYR A 103 1.35 -10.54 7.91
C TYR A 103 2.58 -11.30 7.45
N ARG A 104 2.69 -11.53 6.15
CA ARG A 104 3.88 -12.14 5.57
C ARG A 104 5.13 -11.30 5.80
N VAL A 105 5.04 -9.98 5.65
CA VAL A 105 6.18 -9.09 5.91
C VAL A 105 6.57 -9.12 7.39
N TYR A 106 5.62 -9.08 8.31
CA TYR A 106 5.89 -9.12 9.75
C TYR A 106 6.67 -10.38 10.16
N LEU A 107 6.32 -11.54 9.59
CA LEU A 107 7.01 -12.81 9.87
C LEU A 107 8.38 -12.95 9.20
N GLN A 108 8.74 -12.02 8.30
CA GLN A 108 10.03 -12.02 7.58
C GLN A 108 11.05 -11.05 8.19
N VAL A 109 10.63 -10.22 9.14
CA VAL A 109 11.45 -9.24 9.86
C VAL A 109 11.91 -9.85 11.17
#